data_AF-A0A3B9CX57-F1
#
_entry.id   AF-A0A3B9CX57-F1
#
_cell.length_a   1.000
_cell.length_b   1.000
_cell.length_c   1.000
_cell.angle_alpha   90.00
_cell.angle_beta   90.00
_cell.angle_gamma   90.00
#
_symmetry.space_group_name_H-M   'P 1'
#
loop_
_entity.id
_entity.type
_entity.pdbx_description
1 polymer ?
#
loop_
_entity_poly.entity_id
_entity_poly.type
_entity_poly.pdbx_seq_one_letter_code
_entity_poly.pdbx_strand_id
1 'polypeptide(L)' 'KDELSKIIVGQERVIDQLTICLFARGHSLLMGVPGLAKTLLISRLAETMSLSFSRIQFTPDLM' A
#
# COMPACT_ATOMS: atom_id res chain seq x y z
N LYS A 1 4.42 -8.36 10.74
CA LYS A 1 5.45 -7.47 10.17
C LYS A 1 6.45 -8.29 9.35
N ASP A 2 6.94 -9.41 9.88
CA ASP A 2 7.92 -10.29 9.24
C ASP A 2 7.67 -10.65 7.76
N GLU A 3 6.45 -11.01 7.36
CA GLU A 3 6.17 -11.32 5.94
C GLU A 3 6.27 -10.11 5.01
N LEU A 4 5.89 -8.92 5.48
CA LEU A 4 6.00 -7.68 4.71
C LEU A 4 7.46 -7.20 4.64
N SER A 5 8.21 -7.34 5.72
CA SER A 5 9.62 -6.92 5.79
C SER A 5 10.54 -7.78 4.91
N LYS A 6 10.11 -8.98 4.47
CA LYS A 6 10.83 -9.80 3.47
C LYS A 6 10.80 -9.20 2.07
N ILE A 7 9.77 -8.42 1.73
CA ILE A 7 9.53 -7.89 0.38
C ILE A 7 9.75 -6.37 0.34
N ILE A 8 9.49 -5.69 1.45
CA ILE A 8 9.51 -4.23 1.55
C ILE A 8 10.58 -3.82 2.54
N VAL A 9 11.67 -3.28 2.02
CA VAL A 9 12.80 -2.81 2.83
C VAL A 9 12.68 -1.30 3.04
N GLY A 10 12.82 -0.85 4.29
CA GLY A 10 12.97 0.58 4.63
C GLY A 10 11.68 1.41 4.64
N GLN A 11 10.49 0.79 4.59
CA GLN A 11 9.19 1.48 4.59
C GLN A 11 8.35 1.22 5.86
N GLU A 12 8.98 0.84 6.97
CA GLU A 12 8.29 0.48 8.23
C GLU A 12 7.28 1.54 8.68
N ARG A 13 7.65 2.83 8.64
CA ARG A 13 6.77 3.92 9.05
C ARG A 13 5.53 4.05 8.16
N VAL A 14 5.66 3.79 6.86
CA VAL A 14 4.54 3.83 5.90
C VAL A 14 3.59 2.68 6.16
N ILE A 15 4.12 1.49 6.46
CA ILE A 15 3.32 0.31 6.82
C ILE A 15 2.49 0.61 8.07
N ASP A 16 3.11 1.14 9.14
CA ASP A 16 2.40 1.46 10.38
C ASP A 16 1.27 2.47 10.16
N GLN A 17 1.52 3.54 9.38
CA GLN A 17 0.49 4.53 9.05
C GLN A 17 -0.66 3.93 8.22
N LEU A 18 -0.36 3.03 7.29
CA LEU A 18 -1.38 2.36 6.48
C LEU A 18 -2.24 1.41 7.32
N THR A 19 -1.61 0.66 8.23
CA THR A 19 -2.31 -0.22 9.16
C THR A 19 -3.23 0.58 10.08
N ILE A 20 -2.78 1.71 10.61
CA ILE A 20 -3.61 2.62 11.41
C ILE A 20 -4.80 3.13 10.59
N CYS A 21 -4.55 3.63 9.37
CA CYS A 21 -5.59 4.15 8.49
C CYS A 21 -6.65 3.08 8.16
N LEU A 22 -6.20 1.86 7.86
CA LEU A 22 -7.06 0.72 7.55
C LEU A 22 -7.97 0.35 8.72
N PHE A 23 -7.41 0.23 9.94
CA PHE A 23 -8.21 -0.07 11.13
C PHE A 23 -9.15 1.07 11.54
N ALA A 24 -8.77 2.31 11.25
CA ALA A 24 -9.63 3.48 11.40
C ALA A 24 -10.70 3.59 10.30
N ARG A 25 -10.71 2.68 9.31
CA ARG A 25 -11.58 2.73 8.12
C ARG A 25 -11.45 4.03 7.32
N GLY A 26 -10.27 4.63 7.34
CA GLY A 26 -9.94 5.85 6.60
C GLY A 26 -9.36 5.59 5.21
N HIS A 27 -9.03 6.67 4.50
CA HIS A 27 -8.35 6.63 3.21
C HIS A 27 -6.97 7.28 3.29
N SER A 28 -5.97 6.66 2.65
CA SER A 28 -4.59 7.14 2.65
C SER A 28 -4.10 7.45 1.23
N LEU A 29 -3.33 8.53 1.09
CA LEU A 29 -2.65 8.89 -0.16
C LEU A 29 -1.15 8.60 -0.05
N LEU A 30 -0.62 7.71 -0.91
CA LEU A 30 0.82 7.41 -0.96
C LEU A 30 1.56 8.29 -1.98
N MET A 31 2.22 9.34 -1.49
CA MET A 31 3.11 10.19 -2.29
C MET A 31 4.57 9.71 -2.26
N GLY A 32 5.35 10.10 -3.27
CA GLY A 32 6.75 9.68 -3.43
C GLY A 32 7.14 9.48 -4.89
N VAL A 33 8.43 9.35 -5.16
CA VAL A 33 8.96 9.18 -6.52
C VAL A 33 8.57 7.82 -7.13
N PRO A 34 8.50 7.70 -8.46
CA PRO A 34 8.31 6.42 -9.13
C PRO A 34 9.42 5.41 -8.76
N GLY A 35 9.08 4.13 -8.75
CA GLY A 35 10.03 3.05 -8.46
C GLY A 35 10.14 2.64 -6.98
N LEU A 36 9.47 3.32 -6.04
CA LEU A 36 9.51 2.98 -4.60
C LEU A 36 8.55 1.83 -4.21
N ALA A 37 8.27 0.91 -5.12
CA ALA A 37 7.45 -0.27 -4.88
C ALA A 37 6.06 0.00 -4.23
N LYS A 38 5.47 1.20 -4.39
CA LYS A 38 4.18 1.57 -3.76
C LYS A 38 3.05 0.60 -4.09
N THR A 39 2.94 0.21 -5.35
CA THR A 39 1.93 -0.76 -5.80
C THR A 39 2.13 -2.12 -5.16
N LEU A 40 3.39 -2.57 -5.12
CA LEU A 40 3.78 -3.83 -4.48
C LEU A 40 3.46 -3.79 -2.98
N LEU A 41 3.70 -2.65 -2.33
CA LEU A 41 3.43 -2.46 -0.92
C LEU A 41 1.96 -2.69 -0.58
N ILE A 42 1.05 -2.04 -1.32
CA ILE A 42 -0.38 -2.15 -1.04
C ILE A 42 -0.88 -3.55 -1.41
N SER A 43 -0.42 -4.15 -2.51
CA SER A 43 -0.86 -5.50 -2.91
C SER A 43 -0.41 -6.56 -1.90
N ARG A 44 0.83 -6.47 -1.38
CA ARG A 44 1.34 -7.40 -0.35
C ARG A 44 0.72 -7.19 1.01
N LEU A 45 0.40 -5.96 1.37
CA LEU A 45 -0.36 -5.67 2.59
C LEU A 45 -1.75 -6.33 2.54
N ALA A 46 -2.45 -6.19 1.41
CA ALA A 46 -3.74 -6.84 1.20
C ALA A 46 -3.64 -8.37 1.26
N GLU A 47 -2.65 -8.97 0.61
CA GLU A 47 -2.39 -10.42 0.65
C GLU A 47 -2.11 -10.91 2.08
N THR A 48 -1.23 -10.23 2.81
CA THR A 48 -0.86 -10.58 4.20
C THR A 48 -2.05 -10.49 5.15
N MET A 49 -2.99 -9.58 4.88
CA MET A 49 -4.20 -9.37 5.70
C MET A 49 -5.42 -10.10 5.14
N SER A 50 -5.28 -10.92 4.09
CA SER A 50 -6.40 -11.62 3.42
C SER A 50 -7.52 -10.69 2.97
N LEU A 51 -7.17 -9.52 2.44
CA LEU A 51 -8.10 -8.52 1.91
C LEU A 51 -8.19 -8.58 0.39
N SER A 52 -9.32 -8.14 -0.15
CA SER A 52 -9.47 -7.91 -1.58
C SER A 52 -8.65 -6.70 -2.03
N PHE A 53 -7.86 -6.86 -3.09
CA PHE A 53 -7.09 -5.78 -3.71
C PHE A 53 -7.64 -5.44 -5.09
N SER A 54 -7.89 -4.15 -5.33
CA SER A 54 -8.25 -3.62 -6.64
C SER A 54 -7.39 -2.39 -6.95
N ARG A 55 -6.95 -2.29 -8.20
CA ARG A 55 -6.14 -1.17 -8.70
C ARG A 55 -6.85 -0.52 -9.86
N ILE A 56 -7.16 0.76 -9.72
CA ILE A 56 -7.69 1.61 -10.78
C ILE A 56 -6.57 2.55 -11.22
N GLN A 57 -6.23 2.54 -12.50
CA GLN A 57 -5.27 3.49 -13.08
C GLN A 57 -6.05 4.69 -13.61
N PHE A 58 -5.76 5.87 -13.07
CA PHE A 58 -6.22 7.12 -13.66
C PHE A 58 -5.41 7.36 -14.94
N THR A 59 -6.09 7.35 -16.08
CA THR A 59 -5.58 7.81 -17.37
C THR A 59 -6.35 9.08 -17.76
N PRO A 60 -5.80 9.92 -18.67
CA PRO A 60 -6.49 11.13 -19.11
C PRO A 60 -7.89 10.86 -19.69
N ASP A 61 -8.11 9.67 -20.26
CA ASP A 61 -9.40 9.24 -20.83
C ASP A 61 -10.46 8.92 -19.76
N LEU A 62 -10.05 8.77 -18.50
CA LEU A 62 -10.90 8.44 -17.35
C LEU A 62 -11.13 9.65 -16.42
N MET A 63 -10.66 10.84 -16.82
CA MET A 63 -10.69 12.10 -16.08
C MET A 63 -11.75 13.03 -16.67
#